data_AF-S3CV56-F1
#
_entry.id   AF-S3CV56-F1
#
_cell.length_a   1.000
_cell.length_b   1.000
_cell.length_c   1.000
_cell.angle_alpha   90.00
_cell.angle_beta   90.00
_cell.angle_gamma   90.00
#
_symmetry.space_group_name_H-M   'P 1'
#
loop_
_entity.id
_entity.type
_entity.pdbx_description
1 polymer ?
#
loop_
_entity_poly.entity_id
_entity_poly.type
_entity_poly.pdbx_seq_one_letter_code
_entity_poly.pdbx_strand_id
1 'polypeptide(L)'
;MLIDISRILGITNLYLAAGGVKGDSHFPWHSLSNLSKIRQDLDAWAGSAQEIFSSVETLFSQPDSTVLVMSKLIYHLIHCLIYRPFLPVDLAELSGTGQHQSWQIEATNLCFLHANAIAELTELGKRMPQIEWPGFVGYCIGTAGTVHIHGVHYSKSTSGGDMNVFAASAEFLSREMQHLAEMRHAWACVQHHRLTLQSIYNAHTELAKSVSGNPVRSSPVFQLEDFFDRYINIGGPGGQSFNFDASNLILADVVVDFAPDALDGGTSTDFC
;
A
#
# COMPACT_ATOMS: atom_id res chain seq x y z
N MET A 1 12.44 4.73 18.20
CA MET A 1 12.24 4.61 16.73
C MET A 1 11.07 3.73 16.36
N LEU A 2 11.15 2.40 16.48
CA LEU A 2 10.05 1.51 16.07
C LEU A 2 8.75 1.76 16.87
N ILE A 3 8.87 1.94 18.18
CA ILE A 3 7.74 2.25 19.06
C ILE A 3 7.04 3.54 18.60
N ASP A 4 7.82 4.58 18.34
CA ASP A 4 7.30 5.90 17.97
C ASP A 4 6.58 5.87 16.62
N ILE A 5 7.18 5.24 15.60
CA ILE A 5 6.54 5.16 14.28
C ILE A 5 5.33 4.22 14.29
N SER A 6 5.34 3.17 15.12
CA SER A 6 4.18 2.29 15.31
C SER A 6 3.03 3.04 16.00
N ARG A 7 3.32 3.95 16.93
CA ARG A 7 2.32 4.84 17.52
C ARG A 7 1.70 5.74 16.45
N ILE A 8 2.51 6.34 15.58
CA ILE A 8 2.00 7.20 14.48
C ILE A 8 1.13 6.35 13.53
N LEU A 9 1.57 5.14 13.16
CA LEU A 9 0.76 4.21 12.37
C LEU A 9 -0.59 3.92 13.03
N GLY A 10 -0.61 3.69 14.34
CA GLY A 10 -1.85 3.49 15.10
C GLY A 10 -2.80 4.68 15.00
N ILE A 11 -2.27 5.90 15.13
CA ILE A 11 -3.04 7.15 14.95
C ILE A 11 -3.56 7.26 13.52
N THR A 12 -2.73 6.94 12.51
CA THR A 12 -3.14 6.92 11.11
C THR A 12 -4.28 5.94 10.85
N ASN A 13 -4.20 4.73 11.40
CA ASN A 13 -5.26 3.73 11.24
C ASN A 13 -6.57 4.19 11.89
N LEU A 14 -6.52 4.84 13.05
CA LEU A 14 -7.69 5.45 13.69
C LEU A 14 -8.28 6.58 12.84
N TYR A 15 -7.43 7.42 12.25
CA TYR A 15 -7.85 8.48 11.33
C TYR A 15 -8.57 7.90 10.11
N LEU A 16 -8.01 6.86 9.48
CA LEU A 16 -8.64 6.20 8.34
C LEU A 16 -9.96 5.51 8.73
N ALA A 17 -9.99 4.81 9.86
CA ALA A 17 -11.20 4.16 10.37
C ALA A 17 -12.32 5.16 10.71
N ALA A 18 -11.98 6.41 11.05
CA ALA A 18 -12.93 7.50 11.26
C ALA A 18 -13.43 8.15 9.95
N GLY A 19 -13.10 7.59 8.78
CA GLY A 19 -13.49 8.11 7.47
C GLY A 19 -12.44 8.99 6.80
N GLY A 20 -11.21 9.02 7.33
CA GLY A 20 -10.09 9.75 6.76
C GLY A 20 -10.44 11.22 6.51
N VAL A 21 -10.21 11.69 5.29
CA VAL A 21 -10.45 13.10 4.92
C VAL A 21 -11.93 13.48 4.95
N LYS A 22 -12.85 12.56 4.65
CA LYS A 22 -14.31 12.77 4.76
C LYS A 22 -14.75 12.91 6.21
N GLY A 23 -14.07 12.23 7.12
CA GLY A 23 -14.29 12.33 8.56
C GLY A 23 -13.58 13.51 9.22
N ASP A 24 -12.73 14.25 8.50
CA ASP A 24 -12.01 15.39 9.03
C ASP A 24 -12.89 16.65 9.02
N SER A 25 -12.76 17.49 10.05
CA SER A 25 -13.47 18.75 10.14
C SER A 25 -12.82 19.85 9.29
N HIS A 26 -11.64 19.60 8.73
CA HIS A 26 -10.91 20.53 7.89
C HIS A 26 -10.44 19.89 6.59
N PHE A 27 -10.26 20.72 5.56
CA PHE A 27 -9.62 20.28 4.32
C PHE A 27 -8.20 19.76 4.59
N PRO A 28 -7.71 18.82 3.76
CA PRO A 28 -6.45 18.13 4.03
C PRO A 28 -5.21 19.05 4.07
N TRP A 29 -5.22 20.19 3.37
CA TRP A 29 -4.15 21.21 3.43
C TRP A 29 -4.25 22.19 4.61
N HIS A 30 -5.32 22.12 5.41
CA HIS A 30 -5.48 23.01 6.56
C HIS A 30 -4.59 22.56 7.72
N SER A 31 -3.93 23.49 8.41
CA SER A 31 -2.98 23.18 9.49
C SER A 31 -3.61 22.45 10.69
N LEU A 32 -4.92 22.64 10.91
CA LEU A 32 -5.68 21.98 11.98
C LEU A 32 -6.29 20.62 11.60
N SER A 33 -6.16 20.17 10.33
CA SER A 33 -6.63 18.84 9.94
C SER A 33 -5.86 17.76 10.69
N ASN A 34 -6.50 16.62 10.93
CA ASN A 34 -5.82 15.48 11.54
C ASN A 34 -4.75 14.92 10.59
N LEU A 35 -4.95 15.03 9.28
CA LEU A 35 -3.92 14.74 8.28
C LEU A 35 -2.66 15.58 8.48
N SER A 36 -2.79 16.90 8.65
CA SER A 36 -1.65 17.78 8.89
C SER A 36 -0.90 17.45 10.18
N LYS A 37 -1.61 17.03 11.23
CA LYS A 37 -0.99 16.56 12.47
C LYS A 37 -0.19 15.27 12.27
N ILE A 38 -0.73 14.31 11.51
CA ILE A 38 0.00 13.07 11.16
C ILE A 38 1.28 13.41 10.38
N ARG A 39 1.20 14.34 9.41
CA ARG A 39 2.38 14.80 8.65
C ARG A 39 3.44 15.44 9.57
N GLN A 40 3.03 16.29 10.50
CA GLN A 40 3.94 16.90 11.48
C GLN A 40 4.62 15.87 12.39
N ASP A 41 3.87 14.87 12.86
CA ASP A 41 4.42 13.76 13.66
C ASP A 41 5.46 12.95 12.86
N LEU A 42 5.20 12.71 11.56
CA LEU A 42 6.14 12.05 10.64
C LEU A 42 7.40 12.88 10.41
N ASP A 43 7.26 14.19 10.20
CA ASP A 43 8.40 15.11 10.00
C ASP A 43 9.29 15.16 11.25
N ALA A 44 8.69 15.23 12.44
CA ALA A 44 9.41 15.17 13.70
C ALA A 44 10.15 13.83 13.89
N TRP A 45 9.49 12.72 13.56
CA TRP A 45 10.12 11.41 13.63
C TRP A 45 11.29 11.29 12.64
N ALA A 46 11.10 11.71 11.38
CA ALA A 46 12.14 11.68 10.36
C ALA A 46 13.35 12.54 10.74
N GLY A 47 13.12 13.74 11.31
CA GLY A 47 14.17 14.60 11.82
C GLY A 47 14.99 13.93 12.93
N SER A 48 14.34 13.21 13.86
CA SER A 48 15.03 12.47 14.92
C SER A 48 15.83 11.26 14.41
N ALA A 49 15.51 10.76 13.21
CA ALA A 49 16.08 9.56 12.61
C ALA A 49 17.12 9.85 11.51
N GLN A 50 17.39 11.13 11.23
CA GLN A 50 18.14 11.57 10.05
C GLN A 50 19.54 10.96 9.96
N GLU A 51 20.26 10.86 11.07
CA GLU A 51 21.62 10.31 11.11
C GLU A 51 21.65 8.83 10.73
N ILE A 52 20.75 8.03 11.31
CA ILE A 52 20.67 6.57 11.08
C ILE A 52 20.23 6.26 9.64
N PHE A 53 19.39 7.11 9.04
CA PHE A 53 18.90 6.95 7.68
C PHE A 53 19.65 7.75 6.62
N SER A 54 20.79 8.34 6.98
CA SER A 54 21.62 9.16 6.10
C SER A 54 22.13 8.39 4.87
N SER A 55 22.38 7.09 5.00
CA SER A 55 22.74 6.22 3.88
C SER A 55 22.23 4.79 4.04
N VAL A 56 22.18 4.06 2.92
CA VAL A 56 21.87 2.63 2.88
C VAL A 56 22.92 1.84 3.68
N GLU A 57 24.21 2.17 3.51
CA GLU A 57 25.30 1.51 4.22
C GLU A 57 25.18 1.69 5.74
N THR A 58 24.90 2.92 6.19
CA THR A 58 24.69 3.23 7.62
C THR A 58 23.53 2.44 8.19
N LEU A 59 22.40 2.34 7.47
CA LEU A 59 21.22 1.60 7.91
C LEU A 59 21.49 0.09 8.04
N PHE A 60 22.07 -0.53 7.01
CA PHE A 60 22.24 -1.98 6.96
C PHE A 60 23.45 -2.49 7.77
N SER A 61 24.37 -1.61 8.16
CA SER A 61 25.50 -1.95 9.04
C SER A 61 25.15 -1.97 10.54
N GLN A 62 23.96 -1.47 10.93
CA GLN A 62 23.55 -1.50 12.33
C GLN A 62 23.23 -2.93 12.80
N PRO A 63 23.53 -3.27 14.07
CA PRO A 63 23.16 -4.56 14.65
C PRO A 63 21.63 -4.77 14.64
N ASP A 64 20.86 -3.69 14.84
CA ASP A 64 19.40 -3.72 14.84
C ASP A 64 18.79 -3.37 13.46
N SER A 65 19.52 -3.63 12.37
CA SER A 65 19.14 -3.23 11.01
C SER A 65 17.74 -3.70 10.58
N THR A 66 17.32 -4.92 10.96
CA THR A 66 15.94 -5.40 10.71
C THR A 66 14.88 -4.47 11.32
N VAL A 67 15.08 -4.05 12.58
CA VAL A 67 14.15 -3.15 13.28
C VAL A 67 14.14 -1.76 12.66
N LEU A 68 15.30 -1.27 12.23
CA LEU A 68 15.44 0.04 11.58
C LEU A 68 14.83 0.07 10.18
N VAL A 69 15.04 -1.00 9.39
CA VAL A 69 14.40 -1.19 8.08
C VAL A 69 12.89 -1.26 8.25
N MET A 70 12.38 -2.04 9.20
CA MET A 70 10.96 -2.11 9.49
C MET A 70 10.40 -0.75 9.90
N SER A 71 11.12 0.01 10.74
CA SER A 71 10.70 1.36 11.14
C SER A 71 10.61 2.31 9.93
N LYS A 72 11.58 2.24 9.02
CA LYS A 72 11.59 3.04 7.78
C LYS A 72 10.49 2.62 6.81
N LEU A 73 10.21 1.32 6.70
CA LEU A 73 9.08 0.80 5.92
C LEU A 73 7.75 1.31 6.47
N ILE A 74 7.55 1.31 7.79
CA ILE A 74 6.33 1.85 8.41
C ILE A 74 6.19 3.35 8.11
N TYR A 75 7.29 4.12 8.18
CA TYR A 75 7.27 5.54 7.82
C TYR A 75 6.77 5.77 6.39
N HIS A 76 7.30 5.02 5.41
CA HIS A 76 6.83 5.14 4.03
C HIS A 76 5.40 4.62 3.86
N LEU A 77 5.03 3.54 4.56
CA LEU A 77 3.67 2.99 4.55
C LEU A 77 2.64 4.03 5.01
N ILE A 78 2.90 4.75 6.10
CA ILE A 78 1.99 5.78 6.61
C ILE A 78 1.74 6.85 5.54
N HIS A 79 2.79 7.32 4.85
CA HIS A 79 2.66 8.27 3.76
C HIS A 79 1.83 7.69 2.59
N CYS A 80 2.04 6.43 2.21
CA CYS A 80 1.19 5.77 1.23
C CYS A 80 -0.28 5.72 1.68
N LEU A 81 -0.53 5.36 2.94
CA LEU A 81 -1.89 5.25 3.51
C LEU A 81 -2.64 6.58 3.50
N ILE A 82 -1.97 7.67 3.85
CA ILE A 82 -2.61 8.99 3.90
C ILE A 82 -2.74 9.65 2.52
N TYR A 83 -1.86 9.35 1.56
CA TYR A 83 -1.91 9.98 0.23
C TYR A 83 -2.63 9.16 -0.84
N ARG A 84 -2.73 7.82 -0.70
CA ARG A 84 -3.42 6.96 -1.68
C ARG A 84 -4.86 7.40 -2.00
N PRO A 85 -5.69 7.92 -1.06
CA PRO A 85 -7.07 8.31 -1.40
C PRO A 85 -7.12 9.40 -2.46
N PHE A 86 -6.06 10.21 -2.56
CA PHE A 86 -5.98 11.37 -3.44
C PHE A 86 -5.39 11.05 -4.82
N LEU A 87 -4.98 9.79 -5.06
CA LEU A 87 -4.56 9.37 -6.39
C LEU A 87 -5.75 9.52 -7.36
N PRO A 88 -5.57 10.24 -8.47
CA PRO A 88 -6.63 10.33 -9.49
C PRO A 88 -6.88 8.96 -10.13
N VAL A 89 -7.94 8.83 -10.91
CA VAL A 89 -8.09 7.66 -11.81
C VAL A 89 -7.51 8.01 -13.18
N ASP A 90 -7.74 9.25 -13.63
CA ASP A 90 -7.15 9.83 -14.83
C ASP A 90 -6.29 11.05 -14.48
N LEU A 91 -5.07 11.12 -15.01
CA LEU A 91 -4.20 12.28 -14.83
C LEU A 91 -4.80 13.57 -15.37
N ALA A 92 -5.77 13.50 -16.28
CA ALA A 92 -6.55 14.67 -16.70
C ALA A 92 -7.27 15.37 -15.52
N GLU A 93 -7.58 14.66 -14.43
CA GLU A 93 -8.18 15.24 -13.21
C GLU A 93 -7.25 16.25 -12.52
N LEU A 94 -5.94 16.14 -12.75
CA LEU A 94 -4.94 17.06 -12.21
C LEU A 94 -4.82 18.34 -13.05
N SER A 95 -5.51 18.42 -14.20
CA SER A 95 -5.48 19.61 -15.04
C SER A 95 -6.25 20.77 -14.37
N GLY A 96 -5.52 21.81 -13.97
CA GLY A 96 -6.08 22.99 -13.33
C GLY A 96 -5.05 23.76 -12.51
N THR A 97 -5.44 24.94 -12.01
CA THR A 97 -4.55 25.85 -11.26
C THR A 97 -5.09 26.22 -9.88
N GLY A 98 -6.14 25.54 -9.41
CA GLY A 98 -6.73 25.77 -8.09
C GLY A 98 -5.90 25.18 -6.96
N GLN A 99 -6.11 25.69 -5.73
CA GLN A 99 -5.40 25.25 -4.52
C GLN A 99 -5.51 23.74 -4.29
N HIS A 100 -6.70 23.17 -4.50
CA HIS A 100 -6.91 21.74 -4.43
C HIS A 100 -6.06 20.99 -5.46
N GLN A 101 -6.01 21.45 -6.72
CA GLN A 101 -5.27 20.74 -7.78
C GLN A 101 -3.79 20.71 -7.44
N SER A 102 -3.22 21.86 -7.03
CA SER A 102 -1.82 21.92 -6.58
C SER A 102 -1.54 20.95 -5.43
N TRP A 103 -2.46 20.86 -4.46
CA TRP A 103 -2.32 19.94 -3.34
C TRP A 103 -2.46 18.47 -3.76
N GLN A 104 -3.39 18.13 -4.66
CA GLN A 104 -3.56 16.77 -5.15
C GLN A 104 -2.37 16.31 -6.00
N ILE A 105 -1.77 17.21 -6.77
CA ILE A 105 -0.51 16.96 -7.50
C ILE A 105 0.60 16.63 -6.50
N GLU A 106 0.78 17.44 -5.46
CA GLU A 106 1.77 17.18 -4.39
C GLU A 106 1.51 15.82 -3.72
N ALA A 107 0.27 15.57 -3.29
CA ALA A 107 -0.13 14.31 -2.66
C ALA A 107 0.13 13.09 -3.56
N THR A 108 -0.16 13.20 -4.86
CA THR A 108 0.11 12.15 -5.84
C THR A 108 1.61 11.87 -5.94
N ASN A 109 2.44 12.91 -6.08
CA ASN A 109 3.89 12.75 -6.16
C ASN A 109 4.48 12.15 -4.88
N LEU A 110 4.03 12.60 -3.71
CA LEU A 110 4.46 12.04 -2.43
C LEU A 110 4.04 10.57 -2.31
N CYS A 111 2.81 10.22 -2.70
CA CYS A 111 2.34 8.84 -2.65
C CYS A 111 3.26 7.89 -3.45
N PHE A 112 3.62 8.26 -4.68
CA PHE A 112 4.55 7.48 -5.50
C PHE A 112 5.98 7.50 -4.94
N LEU A 113 6.47 8.64 -4.46
CA LEU A 113 7.79 8.72 -3.84
C LEU A 113 7.93 7.71 -2.69
N HIS A 114 6.92 7.63 -1.82
CA HIS A 114 6.94 6.70 -0.70
C HIS A 114 6.70 5.24 -1.11
N ALA A 115 5.86 4.99 -2.13
CA ALA A 115 5.67 3.63 -2.67
C ALA A 115 6.95 3.09 -3.33
N ASN A 116 7.63 3.91 -4.14
CA ASN A 116 8.91 3.58 -4.75
C ASN A 116 9.96 3.28 -3.66
N ALA A 117 10.02 4.09 -2.60
CA ALA A 117 10.96 3.87 -1.50
C ALA A 117 10.73 2.53 -0.77
N ILE A 118 9.48 2.06 -0.65
CA ILE A 118 9.18 0.71 -0.12
C ILE A 118 9.74 -0.36 -1.07
N ALA A 119 9.48 -0.26 -2.37
CA ALA A 119 9.94 -1.23 -3.35
C ALA A 119 11.49 -1.27 -3.44
N GLU A 120 12.15 -0.11 -3.38
CA GLU A 120 13.61 -0.02 -3.39
C GLU A 120 14.24 -0.53 -2.09
N LEU A 121 13.70 -0.13 -0.93
CA LEU A 121 14.24 -0.56 0.36
C LEU A 121 14.11 -2.07 0.55
N THR A 122 12.99 -2.66 0.10
CA THR A 122 12.81 -4.11 0.15
C THR A 122 13.76 -4.83 -0.80
N GLU A 123 13.95 -4.34 -2.03
CA GLU A 123 14.92 -4.88 -2.99
C GLU A 123 16.37 -4.81 -2.47
N LEU A 124 16.77 -3.69 -1.86
CA LEU A 124 18.08 -3.54 -1.24
C LEU A 124 18.26 -4.50 -0.07
N GLY A 125 17.26 -4.59 0.81
CA GLY A 125 17.30 -5.49 1.95
C GLY A 125 17.43 -6.96 1.55
N LYS A 126 16.85 -7.39 0.40
CA LYS A 126 16.93 -8.79 -0.05
C LYS A 126 18.36 -9.26 -0.31
N ARG A 127 19.26 -8.31 -0.57
CA ARG A 127 20.69 -8.57 -0.83
C ARG A 127 21.50 -8.67 0.47
N MET A 128 20.88 -8.40 1.62
CA MET A 128 21.52 -8.34 2.92
C MET A 128 21.13 -9.58 3.74
N PRO A 129 22.05 -10.50 4.04
CA PRO A 129 21.73 -11.79 4.69
C PRO A 129 21.24 -11.65 6.13
N GLN A 130 21.53 -10.54 6.80
CA GLN A 130 21.13 -10.26 8.17
C GLN A 130 19.69 -9.73 8.31
N ILE A 131 19.04 -9.38 7.20
CA ILE A 131 17.70 -8.79 7.22
C ILE A 131 16.65 -9.88 7.24
N GLU A 132 15.82 -9.86 8.27
CA GLU A 132 14.65 -10.72 8.35
C GLU A 132 13.43 -10.00 7.76
N TRP A 133 12.44 -10.79 7.31
CA TRP A 133 11.22 -10.28 6.68
C TRP A 133 9.98 -10.66 7.49
N PRO A 134 9.63 -9.91 8.55
CA PRO A 134 8.40 -10.13 9.28
C PRO A 134 7.17 -10.02 8.37
N GLY A 135 6.10 -10.77 8.69
CA GLY A 135 4.87 -10.78 7.88
C GLY A 135 4.27 -9.39 7.61
N PHE A 136 4.46 -8.43 8.55
CA PHE A 136 4.04 -7.04 8.38
C PHE A 136 4.66 -6.35 7.16
N VAL A 137 5.86 -6.75 6.73
CA VAL A 137 6.47 -6.21 5.50
C VAL A 137 5.60 -6.52 4.27
N GLY A 138 4.86 -7.62 4.26
CA GLY A 138 3.89 -7.92 3.22
C GLY A 138 2.75 -6.89 3.13
N TYR A 139 2.36 -6.27 4.23
CA TYR A 139 1.38 -5.18 4.23
C TYR A 139 1.97 -3.89 3.63
N CYS A 140 3.23 -3.57 3.94
CA CYS A 140 3.95 -2.47 3.32
C CYS A 140 4.04 -2.63 1.80
N ILE A 141 4.50 -3.80 1.35
CA ILE A 141 4.64 -4.14 -0.07
C ILE A 141 3.27 -4.14 -0.77
N GLY A 142 2.25 -4.77 -0.16
CA GLY A 142 0.90 -4.79 -0.72
C GLY A 142 0.32 -3.40 -0.90
N THR A 143 0.52 -2.51 0.08
CA THR A 143 0.05 -1.12 0.02
C THR A 143 0.79 -0.32 -1.05
N ALA A 144 2.12 -0.43 -1.14
CA ALA A 144 2.90 0.20 -2.22
C ALA A 144 2.45 -0.30 -3.61
N GLY A 145 2.19 -1.60 -3.73
CA GLY A 145 1.62 -2.20 -4.92
C GLY A 145 0.32 -1.56 -5.37
N THR A 146 -0.59 -1.20 -4.43
CA THR A 146 -1.83 -0.49 -4.82
C THR A 146 -1.56 0.86 -5.47
N VAL A 147 -0.50 1.57 -5.08
CA VAL A 147 -0.07 2.83 -5.69
C VAL A 147 0.54 2.56 -7.08
N HIS A 148 1.41 1.56 -7.20
CA HIS A 148 2.02 1.21 -8.47
C HIS A 148 1.02 0.71 -9.52
N ILE A 149 -0.11 0.12 -9.11
CA ILE A 149 -1.22 -0.19 -10.02
C ILE A 149 -1.69 1.07 -10.76
N HIS A 150 -1.90 2.20 -10.06
CA HIS A 150 -2.27 3.46 -10.71
C HIS A 150 -1.19 3.91 -11.71
N GLY A 151 0.09 3.83 -11.32
CA GLY A 151 1.21 4.25 -12.17
C GLY A 151 1.34 3.46 -13.48
N VAL A 152 1.00 2.17 -13.46
CA VAL A 152 0.92 1.32 -14.68
C VAL A 152 -0.11 1.85 -15.69
N HIS A 153 -1.18 2.49 -15.22
CA HIS A 153 -2.19 3.08 -16.10
C HIS A 153 -1.82 4.51 -16.52
N TYR A 154 -1.18 5.29 -15.64
CA TYR A 154 -0.74 6.65 -15.96
C TYR A 154 0.32 6.68 -17.05
N SER A 155 1.31 5.79 -16.98
CA SER A 155 2.39 5.68 -17.97
C SER A 155 1.88 5.38 -19.39
N LYS A 156 0.70 4.80 -19.53
CA LYS A 156 0.05 4.57 -20.83
C LYS A 156 -0.65 5.82 -21.38
N SER A 157 -1.02 6.76 -20.50
CA SER A 157 -1.77 7.97 -20.85
C SER A 157 -0.87 9.18 -21.14
N THR A 158 0.38 9.20 -20.66
CA THR A 158 1.31 10.34 -20.84
C THR A 158 2.28 10.13 -22.01
N SER A 159 1.95 10.70 -23.17
CA SER A 159 2.85 10.74 -24.35
C SER A 159 3.86 11.91 -24.33
N GLY A 160 3.87 12.73 -23.27
CA GLY A 160 4.70 13.94 -23.19
C GLY A 160 5.17 14.16 -21.76
N GLY A 161 6.50 14.25 -21.59
CA GLY A 161 7.16 14.31 -20.30
C GLY A 161 6.77 15.53 -19.46
N ASP A 162 6.45 15.27 -18.20
CA ASP A 162 7.15 15.83 -17.03
C ASP A 162 6.49 15.24 -15.77
N MET A 163 7.02 14.09 -15.33
CA MET A 163 7.02 13.53 -13.97
C MET A 163 7.34 12.03 -14.04
N ASN A 164 8.60 11.66 -13.82
CA ASN A 164 9.11 10.30 -14.01
C ASN A 164 8.83 9.36 -12.82
N VAL A 165 8.15 9.83 -11.77
CA VAL A 165 8.03 9.12 -10.48
C VAL A 165 7.21 7.83 -10.58
N PHE A 166 6.27 7.74 -11.52
CA PHE A 166 5.46 6.54 -11.76
C PHE A 166 5.91 5.74 -13.00
N ALA A 167 6.98 6.13 -13.70
CA ALA A 167 7.45 5.41 -14.88
C ALA A 167 7.93 3.99 -14.57
N ALA A 168 8.54 3.80 -13.39
CA ALA A 168 9.01 2.50 -12.91
C ALA A 168 7.90 1.63 -12.29
N SER A 169 6.65 2.10 -12.23
CA SER A 169 5.58 1.41 -11.49
C SER A 169 5.29 0.00 -11.99
N ALA A 170 5.41 -0.27 -13.30
CA ALA A 170 5.25 -1.64 -13.82
C ALA A 170 6.35 -2.59 -13.32
N GLU A 171 7.59 -2.10 -13.26
CA GLU A 171 8.73 -2.87 -12.78
C GLU A 171 8.64 -3.10 -11.27
N PHE A 172 8.30 -2.05 -10.51
CA PHE A 172 8.09 -2.17 -9.06
C PHE A 172 6.96 -3.14 -8.74
N LEU A 173 5.80 -3.02 -9.39
CA LEU A 173 4.66 -3.92 -9.16
C LEU A 173 5.02 -5.40 -9.42
N SER A 174 5.79 -5.66 -10.48
CA SER A 174 6.29 -7.02 -10.78
C SER A 174 7.18 -7.55 -9.65
N ARG A 175 8.13 -6.75 -9.16
CA ARG A 175 9.03 -7.10 -8.05
C ARG A 175 8.26 -7.32 -6.75
N GLU A 176 7.28 -6.48 -6.45
CA GLU A 176 6.43 -6.58 -5.27
C GLU A 176 5.60 -7.87 -5.28
N MET A 177 4.96 -8.18 -6.41
CA MET A 177 4.20 -9.43 -6.57
C MET A 177 5.07 -10.67 -6.40
N GLN A 178 6.29 -10.65 -6.95
CA GLN A 178 7.26 -11.72 -6.77
C GLN A 178 7.69 -11.85 -5.30
N HIS A 179 7.97 -10.74 -4.63
CA HIS A 179 8.38 -10.75 -3.23
C HIS A 179 7.26 -11.28 -2.31
N LEU A 180 6.01 -10.86 -2.53
CA LEU A 180 4.86 -11.42 -1.81
C LEU A 180 4.69 -12.93 -2.08
N ALA A 181 4.96 -13.39 -3.31
CA ALA A 181 4.89 -14.80 -3.68
C ALA A 181 5.97 -15.66 -3.00
N GLU A 182 7.13 -15.09 -2.70
CA GLU A 182 8.21 -15.73 -1.92
C GLU A 182 7.87 -15.75 -0.42
N MET A 183 7.49 -14.59 0.13
CA MET A 183 7.23 -14.43 1.57
C MET A 183 6.04 -15.22 2.09
N ARG A 184 5.04 -15.54 1.24
CA ARG A 184 3.85 -16.32 1.65
C ARG A 184 4.18 -17.70 2.23
N HIS A 185 5.33 -18.26 1.90
CA HIS A 185 5.76 -19.57 2.41
C HIS A 185 6.16 -19.52 3.89
N ALA A 186 6.57 -18.34 4.37
CA ALA A 186 6.86 -18.10 5.79
C ALA A 186 5.67 -17.49 6.54
N TRP A 187 4.82 -16.71 5.86
CA TRP A 187 3.77 -15.93 6.49
C TRP A 187 2.43 -16.05 5.75
N ALA A 188 1.46 -16.74 6.35
CA ALA A 188 0.14 -16.95 5.76
C ALA A 188 -0.60 -15.63 5.44
N CYS A 189 -0.45 -14.59 6.28
CA CYS A 189 -1.06 -13.28 6.04
C CYS A 189 -0.56 -12.61 4.74
N VAL A 190 0.66 -12.94 4.29
CA VAL A 190 1.23 -12.36 3.06
C VAL A 190 0.53 -12.91 1.82
N GLN A 191 0.05 -14.16 1.86
CA GLN A 191 -0.76 -14.72 0.79
C GLN A 191 -2.05 -13.91 0.59
N HIS A 192 -2.65 -13.42 1.67
CA HIS A 192 -3.82 -12.56 1.60
C HIS A 192 -3.50 -11.23 0.91
N HIS A 193 -2.43 -10.53 1.32
CA HIS A 193 -1.99 -9.29 0.66
C HIS A 193 -1.75 -9.49 -0.84
N ARG A 194 -1.15 -10.61 -1.25
CA ARG A 194 -0.92 -10.94 -2.66
C ARG A 194 -2.23 -11.12 -3.45
N LEU A 195 -3.20 -11.85 -2.90
CA LEU A 195 -4.49 -12.08 -3.57
C LEU A 195 -5.32 -10.80 -3.66
N THR A 196 -5.33 -10.00 -2.60
CA THR A 196 -6.01 -8.71 -2.57
C THR A 196 -5.39 -7.77 -3.60
N LEU A 197 -4.06 -7.66 -3.66
CA LEU A 197 -3.37 -6.84 -4.66
C LEU A 197 -3.68 -7.28 -6.10
N GLN A 198 -3.69 -8.59 -6.37
CA GLN A 198 -4.07 -9.12 -7.68
C GLN A 198 -5.53 -8.78 -8.05
N SER A 199 -6.44 -8.80 -7.08
CA SER A 199 -7.85 -8.48 -7.28
C SER A 199 -8.04 -6.98 -7.53
N ILE A 200 -7.31 -6.13 -6.82
CA ILE A 200 -7.27 -4.68 -7.04
C ILE A 200 -6.73 -4.36 -8.44
N TYR A 201 -5.69 -5.05 -8.91
CA TYR A 201 -5.16 -4.86 -10.26
C TYR A 201 -6.23 -5.09 -11.33
N ASN A 202 -7.01 -6.17 -11.18
CA ASN A 202 -8.09 -6.48 -12.10
C ASN A 202 -9.22 -5.43 -12.03
N ALA A 203 -9.66 -5.06 -10.82
CA ALA A 203 -10.69 -4.05 -10.62
C ALA A 203 -10.28 -2.69 -11.19
N HIS A 204 -9.03 -2.27 -10.97
CA HIS A 204 -8.49 -1.03 -11.48
C HIS A 204 -8.33 -1.04 -13.01
N THR A 205 -8.00 -2.20 -13.58
CA THR A 205 -7.98 -2.37 -15.04
C THR A 205 -9.37 -2.13 -15.65
N GLU A 206 -10.44 -2.65 -15.03
CA GLU A 206 -11.82 -2.40 -15.48
C GLU A 206 -12.23 -0.94 -15.26
N LEU A 207 -11.85 -0.35 -14.13
CA LEU A 207 -12.08 1.07 -13.86
C LEU A 207 -11.43 1.96 -14.93
N ALA A 208 -10.14 1.76 -15.22
CA ALA A 208 -9.41 2.54 -16.21
C ALA A 208 -10.02 2.41 -17.62
N LYS A 209 -10.44 1.20 -18.03
CA LYS A 209 -11.17 1.00 -19.29
C LYS A 209 -12.48 1.80 -19.33
N SER A 210 -13.24 1.78 -18.23
CA SER A 210 -14.52 2.48 -18.14
C SER A 210 -14.37 4.00 -18.30
N VAL A 211 -13.31 4.57 -17.71
CA VAL A 211 -12.99 6.00 -17.81
C VAL A 211 -12.56 6.35 -19.23
N SER A 212 -11.67 5.56 -19.85
CA SER A 212 -11.25 5.79 -21.25
C SER A 212 -12.39 5.68 -22.26
N GLY A 213 -13.37 4.80 -22.00
CA GLY A 213 -14.49 4.55 -22.90
C GLY A 213 -15.62 5.58 -22.78
N ASN A 214 -15.65 6.36 -21.69
CA ASN A 214 -16.76 7.28 -21.43
C ASN A 214 -16.34 8.54 -20.62
N PRO A 215 -15.44 9.39 -21.15
CA PRO A 215 -14.83 10.52 -20.43
C PRO A 215 -15.84 11.58 -19.96
N VAL A 216 -17.05 11.63 -20.53
CA VAL A 216 -18.10 12.62 -20.19
C VAL A 216 -18.75 12.35 -18.82
N ARG A 217 -18.65 11.13 -18.27
CA ARG A 217 -19.25 10.76 -16.98
C ARG A 217 -18.32 10.95 -15.78
N SER A 218 -17.04 11.19 -16.00
CA SER A 218 -16.04 11.40 -14.96
C SER A 218 -15.85 12.90 -14.73
N SER A 219 -16.77 13.54 -14.02
CA SER A 219 -16.53 14.92 -13.57
C SER A 219 -15.37 14.91 -12.57
N PRO A 220 -14.34 15.76 -12.72
CA PRO A 220 -13.22 15.85 -11.77
C PRO A 220 -13.72 16.51 -10.47
N VAL A 221 -14.41 15.73 -9.66
CA VAL A 221 -14.81 16.11 -8.30
C VAL A 221 -13.68 15.67 -7.38
N PHE A 222 -13.30 16.52 -6.43
CA PHE A 222 -12.37 16.08 -5.38
C PHE A 222 -12.97 14.87 -4.66
N GLN A 223 -12.43 13.69 -4.95
CA GLN A 223 -12.95 12.48 -4.34
C GLN A 223 -12.35 12.38 -2.94
N LEU A 224 -13.15 12.78 -1.94
CA LEU A 224 -12.83 12.66 -0.52
C LEU A 224 -13.25 11.29 0.04
N GLU A 225 -13.71 10.38 -0.82
CA GLU A 225 -14.20 9.06 -0.42
C GLU A 225 -13.06 8.12 -0.02
N ASP A 226 -13.41 6.94 0.52
CA ASP A 226 -12.39 5.95 0.81
C ASP A 226 -11.68 5.52 -0.49
N PHE A 227 -10.41 5.15 -0.37
CA PHE A 227 -9.62 4.74 -1.53
C PHE A 227 -10.28 3.61 -2.33
N PHE A 228 -10.95 2.67 -1.67
CA PHE A 228 -11.55 1.50 -2.32
C PHE A 228 -12.97 1.75 -2.86
N ASP A 229 -13.65 2.82 -2.45
CA ASP A 229 -15.00 3.17 -2.92
C ASP A 229 -15.06 3.35 -4.45
N ARG A 230 -13.93 3.73 -5.07
CA ARG A 230 -13.79 3.87 -6.52
C ARG A 230 -14.01 2.58 -7.32
N TYR A 231 -13.94 1.41 -6.68
CA TYR A 231 -14.17 0.12 -7.33
C TYR A 231 -15.62 -0.36 -7.24
N ILE A 232 -16.51 0.44 -6.66
CA ILE A 232 -17.94 0.18 -6.58
C ILE A 232 -18.63 0.85 -7.78
N ASN A 233 -19.62 0.17 -8.38
CA ASN A 233 -20.42 0.70 -9.50
C ASN A 233 -19.58 1.22 -10.68
N ILE A 234 -18.53 0.50 -11.07
CA ILE A 234 -17.69 0.86 -12.22
C ILE A 234 -18.55 0.97 -13.48
N GLY A 235 -18.51 2.14 -14.14
CA GLY A 235 -19.34 2.47 -15.31
C GLY A 235 -20.69 3.13 -14.99
N GLY A 236 -21.01 3.34 -13.71
CA GLY A 236 -22.23 4.01 -13.23
C GLY A 236 -23.14 3.10 -12.39
N PRO A 237 -24.30 3.59 -11.93
CA PRO A 237 -25.22 2.83 -11.09
C PRO A 237 -25.59 1.47 -11.70
N GLY A 238 -25.39 0.38 -10.95
CA GLY A 238 -25.62 -1.00 -11.43
C GLY A 238 -24.45 -1.60 -12.22
N GLY A 239 -23.33 -0.88 -12.32
CA GLY A 239 -22.07 -1.36 -12.87
C GLY A 239 -21.37 -2.40 -11.98
N GLN A 240 -20.25 -2.93 -12.48
CA GLN A 240 -19.50 -3.94 -11.75
C GLN A 240 -18.94 -3.35 -10.45
N SER A 241 -19.08 -4.08 -9.35
CA SER A 241 -18.59 -3.64 -8.04
C SER A 241 -17.61 -4.66 -7.47
N PHE A 242 -16.49 -4.16 -6.97
CA PHE A 242 -15.50 -4.93 -6.22
C PHE A 242 -15.40 -4.34 -4.81
N ASN A 243 -15.52 -5.20 -3.80
CA ASN A 243 -15.43 -4.78 -2.41
C ASN A 243 -14.06 -5.19 -1.85
N PHE A 244 -13.35 -4.23 -1.28
CA PHE A 244 -12.08 -4.43 -0.60
C PHE A 244 -12.18 -3.88 0.82
N ASP A 245 -11.64 -4.61 1.78
CA ASP A 245 -11.50 -4.09 3.13
C ASP A 245 -10.24 -3.24 3.22
N ALA A 246 -10.39 -2.00 3.68
CA ALA A 246 -9.29 -1.07 3.90
C ALA A 246 -8.24 -1.60 4.90
N SER A 247 -8.64 -2.53 5.78
CA SER A 247 -7.76 -3.21 6.73
C SER A 247 -6.92 -4.33 6.07
N ASN A 248 -7.25 -4.76 4.85
CA ASN A 248 -6.65 -5.91 4.18
C ASN A 248 -6.61 -7.17 5.08
N LEU A 249 -7.67 -7.41 5.87
CA LEU A 249 -7.83 -8.61 6.69
C LEU A 249 -9.10 -9.34 6.26
N ILE A 250 -8.95 -10.43 5.51
CA ILE A 250 -10.00 -11.45 5.40
C ILE A 250 -9.57 -12.63 6.26
N LEU A 251 -10.34 -12.94 7.30
CA LEU A 251 -10.26 -14.23 7.98
C LEU A 251 -10.78 -15.28 6.99
N ALA A 252 -9.88 -15.85 6.19
CA ALA A 252 -10.19 -17.04 5.43
C ALA A 252 -10.16 -18.21 6.41
N ASP A 253 -11.27 -18.93 6.53
CA ASP A 253 -11.29 -20.24 7.18
C ASP A 253 -10.35 -21.15 6.38
N VAL A 254 -9.10 -21.27 6.82
CA VAL A 254 -8.20 -22.28 6.30
C VAL A 254 -8.72 -23.60 6.85
N VAL A 255 -9.44 -24.36 6.03
CA VAL A 255 -9.68 -25.77 6.28
C VAL A 255 -8.32 -26.44 6.24
N VAL A 256 -7.71 -26.59 7.42
CA VAL A 256 -6.55 -27.46 7.57
C VAL A 256 -7.12 -28.87 7.46
N ASP A 257 -6.86 -29.55 6.35
CA ASP A 257 -7.09 -31.00 6.26
C ASP A 257 -6.23 -31.67 7.33
N PHE A 258 -6.84 -31.87 8.50
CA PHE A 258 -6.31 -32.68 9.56
C PHE A 258 -6.40 -34.13 9.06
N ALA A 259 -5.34 -34.62 8.43
CA ALA A 259 -5.18 -36.05 8.24
C ALA A 259 -4.92 -36.64 9.64
N PRO A 260 -5.84 -37.41 10.24
CA PRO A 260 -5.51 -38.12 11.45
C PRO A 260 -4.53 -39.22 11.05
N ASP A 261 -3.32 -39.18 11.60
CA ASP A 261 -2.42 -40.31 11.57
C ASP A 261 -3.18 -41.55 12.05
N ALA A 262 -3.31 -42.54 11.17
CA ALA A 262 -3.88 -43.83 11.49
C ALA A 262 -2.95 -44.56 12.47
N LEU A 263 -3.10 -44.26 13.75
CA LEU A 263 -2.65 -45.11 14.83
C LEU A 263 -3.64 -46.26 14.96
N ASP A 264 -3.55 -47.24 14.06
CA ASP A 264 -4.20 -48.54 14.28
C ASP A 264 -3.23 -49.45 15.04
N GLY A 265 -3.26 -49.29 16.36
CA GLY A 265 -2.73 -50.26 17.30
C GLY A 265 -3.66 -51.47 17.36
N GLY A 266 -3.45 -52.43 16.46
CA GLY A 266 -4.13 -53.72 16.45
C GLY A 266 -3.17 -54.84 16.84
N THR A 267 -3.18 -55.21 18.11
CA THR A 267 -2.59 -56.45 18.63
C THR A 267 -3.15 -57.68 17.90
N SER A 268 -2.28 -58.53 17.36
CA SER A 268 -2.61 -59.94 17.14
C SER A 268 -1.41 -60.81 17.52
N THR A 269 -1.56 -61.45 18.68
CA THR A 269 -0.90 -62.70 19.04
C THR A 269 -1.42 -63.83 18.13
N ASP A 270 -0.54 -64.62 17.52
CA ASP A 270 -0.46 -66.08 17.72
C ASP A 270 0.35 -66.82 16.61
N PHE A 271 1.35 -67.56 17.08
CA PHE A 271 1.89 -68.87 16.66
C PHE A 271 1.80 -69.33 15.18
N CYS A 272 2.95 -69.48 14.50
CA CYS A 272 3.75 -70.73 14.46
C CYS A 272 5.08 -70.50 13.71
#